data_AF-A0A9D9EC37-F1
#
_entry.id   AF-A0A9D9EC37-F1
#
_cell.length_a   1.000
_cell.length_b   1.000
_cell.length_c   1.000
_cell.angle_alpha   90.00
_cell.angle_beta   90.00
_cell.angle_gamma   90.00
#
_symmetry.space_group_name_H-M   'P 1'
#
loop_
_entity.id
_entity.type
_entity.pdbx_description
1 polymer ?
#
loop_
_entity_poly.entity_id
_entity_poly.type
_entity_poly.pdbx_seq_one_letter_code
_entity_poly.pdbx_strand_id
1 'polypeptide(L)'
;MKRLAIIIMFLAAAAMSAAAQDGKEIYNRYSGKKGVSSVYISPTMFKMMKSLPEVSMESGEVDFSSIIKTFNGMYIIDIEEPELAKSLSEEVTAMAESGRYELMMEAAEESEKVRIYIVSKGDIVTDFLMLAQEKDSSSVISISAEMPFSELQKLIAQ
;
A
#
# COMPACT_ATOMS: atom_id res chain seq x y z
N MET A 1 -30.53 -11.72 24.84
CA MET A 1 -30.82 -10.79 23.71
C MET A 1 -29.92 -9.55 23.74
N LYS A 2 -30.05 -8.64 24.72
CA LYS A 2 -29.27 -7.37 24.75
C LYS A 2 -27.74 -7.55 24.83
N ARG A 3 -27.25 -8.51 25.62
CA ARG A 3 -25.81 -8.82 25.73
C ARG A 3 -25.22 -9.45 24.46
N LEU A 4 -26.01 -10.27 23.75
CA LEU A 4 -25.63 -10.88 22.47
C LEU A 4 -25.53 -9.82 21.36
N ALA A 5 -26.46 -8.86 21.31
CA ALA A 5 -26.41 -7.76 20.35
C ALA A 5 -25.16 -6.87 20.54
N ILE A 6 -24.76 -6.62 21.78
CA ILE A 6 -23.55 -5.83 22.09
C ILE A 6 -22.28 -6.57 21.65
N ILE A 7 -22.19 -7.89 21.87
CA ILE A 7 -21.04 -8.70 21.43
C ILE A 7 -20.94 -8.73 19.89
N ILE A 8 -22.06 -8.89 19.19
CA ILE A 8 -22.10 -8.86 17.72
C ILE A 8 -21.70 -7.48 17.18
N MET A 9 -22.13 -6.40 17.82
CA MET A 9 -21.74 -5.04 17.45
C MET A 9 -20.25 -4.77 17.70
N PHE A 10 -19.68 -5.32 18.78
CA PHE A 10 -18.25 -5.23 19.06
C PHE A 10 -17.41 -6.06 18.07
N LEU A 11 -17.87 -7.26 17.68
CA LEU A 11 -17.23 -8.08 16.64
C LEU A 11 -17.32 -7.42 15.26
N ALA A 12 -18.44 -6.78 14.92
CA ALA A 12 -18.59 -6.03 13.67
C ALA A 12 -17.67 -4.79 13.63
N ALA A 13 -17.50 -4.09 14.76
CA ALA A 13 -16.55 -2.98 14.88
C ALA A 13 -15.08 -3.44 14.81
N ALA A 14 -14.77 -4.61 15.39
CA ALA A 14 -13.44 -5.22 15.29
C ALA A 14 -13.12 -5.68 13.86
N ALA A 15 -14.10 -6.22 13.13
CA ALA A 15 -13.93 -6.61 11.73
C ALA A 15 -13.67 -5.41 10.80
N MET A 16 -14.18 -4.21 11.14
CA MET A 16 -13.88 -2.97 10.41
C MET A 16 -12.48 -2.41 10.68
N SER A 17 -11.77 -2.93 11.69
CA SER A 17 -10.41 -2.46 12.08
C SER A 17 -9.28 -3.20 11.37
N ALA A 18 -9.60 -4.31 10.67
CA ALA A 18 -8.62 -5.13 9.95
C ALA A 18 -8.29 -4.58 8.55
N ALA A 19 -9.07 -3.62 8.05
CA ALA A 19 -8.98 -3.15 6.67
C ALA A 19 -7.78 -2.22 6.37
N ALA A 20 -6.97 -1.84 7.36
CA ALA A 20 -5.86 -0.88 7.19
C ALA A 20 -4.52 -1.36 7.77
N GLN A 21 -4.40 -2.64 8.12
CA GLN A 21 -3.22 -3.14 8.85
C GLN A 21 -2.19 -3.86 7.98
N ASP A 22 -2.56 -4.31 6.78
CA ASP A 22 -1.72 -5.13 5.91
C ASP A 22 -0.30 -4.58 5.69
N GLY A 23 -0.16 -3.38 5.13
CA GLY A 23 1.16 -2.77 4.91
C GLY A 23 1.94 -2.54 6.20
N LYS A 24 1.24 -2.21 7.29
CA LYS A 24 1.83 -2.00 8.62
C LYS A 24 2.30 -3.32 9.24
N GLU A 25 1.55 -4.39 9.06
CA GLU A 25 1.87 -5.74 9.55
C GLU A 25 3.09 -6.29 8.83
N ILE A 26 3.13 -6.19 7.50
CA ILE A 26 4.31 -6.55 6.71
C ILE A 26 5.50 -5.70 7.17
N TYR A 27 5.35 -4.38 7.32
CA TYR A 27 6.42 -3.51 7.82
C TYR A 27 6.94 -3.96 9.19
N ASN A 28 6.06 -4.20 10.16
CA ASN A 28 6.46 -4.64 11.50
C ASN A 28 7.16 -6.01 11.49
N ARG A 29 6.77 -6.91 10.57
CA ARG A 29 7.36 -8.26 10.46
C ARG A 29 8.75 -8.25 9.86
N TYR A 30 9.02 -7.37 8.90
CA TYR A 30 10.28 -7.37 8.13
C TYR A 30 11.26 -6.28 8.56
N SER A 31 10.79 -5.15 9.09
CA SER A 31 11.66 -4.05 9.52
C SER A 31 12.69 -4.50 10.56
N GLY A 32 13.90 -3.94 10.44
CA GLY A 32 15.02 -4.25 11.34
C GLY A 32 15.68 -5.62 11.14
N LYS A 33 15.20 -6.45 10.20
CA LYS A 33 15.91 -7.67 9.80
C LYS A 33 17.13 -7.34 8.95
N LYS A 34 18.17 -8.18 9.05
CA LYS A 34 19.36 -8.07 8.20
C LYS A 34 18.98 -8.26 6.72
N GLY A 35 19.48 -7.39 5.85
CA GLY A 35 19.17 -7.44 4.41
C GLY A 35 17.80 -6.87 4.04
N VAL A 36 17.16 -6.15 4.96
CA VAL A 36 15.88 -5.46 4.72
C VAL A 36 16.04 -3.96 4.88
N SER A 37 15.75 -3.23 3.81
CA SER A 37 15.53 -1.79 3.83
C SER A 37 14.06 -1.52 4.09
N SER A 38 13.74 -0.67 5.06
CA SER A 38 12.34 -0.39 5.42
C SER A 38 12.13 1.08 5.75
N VAL A 39 11.10 1.69 5.18
CA VAL A 39 10.75 3.10 5.36
C VAL A 39 9.27 3.22 5.70
N TYR A 40 8.94 4.02 6.72
CA TYR A 40 7.58 4.45 7.00
C TYR A 40 7.47 5.95 6.84
N ILE A 41 6.49 6.41 6.06
CA ILE A 41 6.16 7.81 5.89
C ILE A 41 4.80 8.07 6.54
N SER A 42 4.79 8.94 7.54
CA SER A 42 3.59 9.29 8.30
C SER A 42 2.74 10.34 7.58
N PRO A 43 1.43 10.44 7.91
CA PRO A 43 0.58 11.55 7.49
C PRO A 43 1.19 12.92 7.74
N THR A 44 1.87 13.09 8.88
CA THR A 44 2.51 14.35 9.26
C THR A 44 3.63 14.70 8.30
N MET A 45 4.42 13.71 7.86
CA MET A 45 5.48 13.92 6.88
C MET A 45 4.90 14.35 5.52
N PHE A 46 3.82 13.72 5.06
CA PHE A 46 3.14 14.15 3.83
C PHE A 46 2.59 15.59 3.92
N LYS A 47 2.05 15.98 5.08
CA LYS A 47 1.64 17.37 5.35
C LYS A 47 2.81 18.35 5.35
N MET A 48 3.99 17.91 5.80
CA MET A 48 5.21 18.73 5.74
C MET A 48 5.73 18.85 4.31
N MET A 49 5.74 17.77 3.52
CA MET A 49 6.09 17.81 2.10
C MET A 49 5.22 18.79 1.31
N LYS A 50 3.92 18.86 1.64
CA LYS A 50 3.00 19.87 1.10
C LYS A 50 3.42 21.32 1.38
N SER A 51 4.11 21.57 2.50
CA SER A 51 4.54 22.92 2.90
C SER A 51 5.89 23.33 2.33
N LEU A 52 6.60 22.40 1.67
CA LEU A 52 7.85 22.69 0.98
C LEU A 52 7.51 23.25 -0.42
N PRO A 53 7.90 24.49 -0.75
CA PRO A 53 7.61 25.11 -2.04
C PRO A 53 8.28 24.42 -3.24
N GLU A 54 9.25 23.53 -2.99
CA GLU A 54 10.15 22.95 -4.00
C GLU A 54 10.15 21.41 -4.04
N VAL A 55 9.25 20.73 -3.32
CA VAL A 55 9.02 19.30 -3.62
C VAL A 55 7.99 19.21 -4.74
N SER A 56 8.32 19.85 -5.86
CA SER A 56 7.81 19.42 -7.15
C SER A 56 8.42 18.03 -7.38
N MET A 57 7.65 16.98 -7.11
CA MET A 57 7.85 15.73 -7.85
C MET A 57 7.35 15.95 -9.28
N GLU A 58 7.89 16.97 -9.96
CA GLU A 58 7.76 17.21 -11.39
C GLU A 58 8.71 16.24 -12.10
N SER A 59 8.51 14.95 -11.88
CA SER A 59 9.05 13.93 -12.76
C SER A 59 8.14 13.88 -13.99
N GLY A 60 8.25 14.87 -14.86
CA GLY A 60 7.37 15.03 -16.03
C GLY A 60 6.02 15.66 -15.70
N GLU A 61 5.17 15.78 -16.73
CA GLU A 61 3.89 16.52 -16.79
C GLU A 61 2.83 16.13 -15.73
N VAL A 62 3.12 15.22 -14.80
CA VAL A 62 2.17 14.63 -13.86
C VAL A 62 2.31 15.25 -12.46
N ASP A 63 1.33 16.07 -12.06
CA ASP A 63 1.23 16.64 -10.70
C ASP A 63 0.69 15.62 -9.69
N PHE A 64 1.59 15.03 -8.90
CA PHE A 64 1.25 14.11 -7.80
C PHE A 64 0.78 14.82 -6.51
N SER A 65 0.81 16.16 -6.46
CA SER A 65 0.53 16.92 -5.24
C SER A 65 -0.92 16.80 -4.76
N SER A 66 -1.88 16.58 -5.67
CA SER A 66 -3.29 16.36 -5.32
C SER A 66 -3.48 15.04 -4.59
N ILE A 67 -2.67 14.04 -4.94
CA ILE A 67 -2.81 12.66 -4.49
C ILE A 67 -2.04 12.39 -3.20
N ILE A 68 -0.85 12.96 -3.05
CA ILE A 68 -0.10 12.91 -1.80
C ILE A 68 -0.92 13.47 -0.62
N LYS A 69 -1.82 14.43 -0.88
CA LYS A 69 -2.74 14.98 0.15
C LYS A 69 -3.74 13.96 0.69
N THR A 70 -4.01 12.91 -0.07
CA THR A 70 -4.94 11.84 0.31
C THR A 70 -4.26 10.74 1.12
N PHE A 71 -2.93 10.73 1.22
CA PHE A 71 -2.18 9.67 1.87
C PHE A 71 -2.25 9.76 3.39
N ASN A 72 -2.66 8.66 4.01
CA ASN A 72 -2.76 8.43 5.45
C ASN A 72 -1.59 7.58 5.97
N GLY A 73 -0.66 7.19 5.11
CA GLY A 73 0.58 6.51 5.49
C GLY A 73 1.13 5.70 4.34
N MET A 74 2.46 5.56 4.30
CA MET A 74 3.13 4.71 3.33
C MET A 74 4.19 3.87 4.00
N TYR A 75 4.23 2.59 3.65
CA TYR A 75 5.22 1.62 4.07
C TYR A 75 5.96 1.12 2.84
N ILE A 76 7.28 1.18 2.89
CA ILE A 76 8.16 0.68 1.83
C ILE A 76 9.06 -0.37 2.47
N ILE A 77 9.15 -1.52 1.82
CA ILE A 77 10.02 -2.62 2.21
C ILE A 77 10.74 -3.05 0.95
N ASP A 78 12.04 -3.21 1.07
CA ASP A 78 12.90 -3.66 -0.01
C ASP A 78 13.87 -4.70 0.56
N ILE A 79 13.91 -5.87 -0.08
CA ILE A 79 14.67 -7.03 0.38
C ILE A 79 15.52 -7.55 -0.78
N GLU A 80 16.83 -7.61 -0.57
CA GLU A 80 17.81 -8.16 -1.51
C GLU A 80 18.31 -9.56 -1.10
N GLU A 81 17.86 -10.07 0.05
CA GLU A 81 18.19 -11.42 0.50
C GLU A 81 17.16 -12.41 -0.09
N PRO A 82 17.59 -13.40 -0.92
CA PRO A 82 16.68 -14.18 -1.75
C PRO A 82 15.59 -14.96 -0.99
N GLU A 83 15.91 -15.59 0.13
CA GLU A 83 14.95 -16.40 0.89
C GLU A 83 13.89 -15.51 1.58
N LEU A 84 14.32 -14.37 2.13
CA LEU A 84 13.41 -13.37 2.70
C LEU A 84 12.58 -12.66 1.62
N ALA A 85 13.17 -12.38 0.46
CA ALA A 85 12.49 -11.78 -0.68
C ALA A 85 11.37 -12.70 -1.18
N LYS A 86 11.67 -14.00 -1.36
CA LYS A 86 10.68 -15.02 -1.69
C LYS A 86 9.57 -15.09 -0.64
N SER A 87 9.93 -15.10 0.64
CA SER A 87 8.95 -15.14 1.74
C SER A 87 8.01 -13.92 1.71
N LEU A 88 8.55 -12.71 1.48
CA LEU A 88 7.78 -11.48 1.35
C LEU A 88 6.81 -11.56 0.17
N SER A 89 7.33 -11.98 -0.99
CA SER A 89 6.56 -12.17 -2.22
C SER A 89 5.37 -13.13 -2.05
N GLU A 90 5.58 -14.27 -1.38
CA GLU A 90 4.53 -15.25 -1.11
C GLU A 90 3.49 -14.74 -0.11
N GLU A 91 3.91 -14.01 0.93
CA GLU A 91 3.01 -13.41 1.92
C GLU A 91 2.12 -12.34 1.28
N VAL A 92 2.71 -11.42 0.50
CA VAL A 92 1.98 -10.31 -0.16
C VAL A 92 1.08 -10.84 -1.27
N THR A 93 1.62 -11.70 -2.14
CA THR A 93 1.00 -12.93 -2.64
C THR A 93 -0.42 -13.25 -2.18
N ALA A 94 -0.45 -14.11 -1.16
CA ALA A 94 -1.64 -14.64 -0.53
C ALA A 94 -2.54 -13.56 0.07
N MET A 95 -1.95 -12.47 0.59
CA MET A 95 -2.70 -11.36 1.15
C MET A 95 -3.52 -10.64 0.09
N ALA A 96 -2.95 -10.36 -1.09
CA ALA A 96 -3.67 -9.76 -2.21
C ALA A 96 -4.79 -10.69 -2.71
N GLU A 97 -4.53 -11.99 -2.77
CA GLU A 97 -5.49 -12.99 -3.24
C GLU A 97 -6.60 -13.32 -2.22
N SER A 98 -6.54 -12.79 -0.99
CA SER A 98 -7.55 -12.98 0.07
C SER A 98 -8.95 -12.38 -0.24
N GLY A 99 -9.10 -11.72 -1.40
CA GLY A 99 -10.38 -11.31 -1.97
C GLY A 99 -10.79 -9.85 -1.73
N ARG A 100 -10.00 -9.09 -0.95
CA ARG A 100 -10.25 -7.64 -0.75
C ARG A 100 -9.57 -6.75 -1.79
N TYR A 101 -8.46 -7.23 -2.37
CA TYR A 101 -7.65 -6.47 -3.30
C TYR A 101 -8.11 -6.76 -4.73
N GLU A 102 -8.20 -5.70 -5.52
CA GLU A 102 -8.42 -5.76 -6.95
C GLU A 102 -7.09 -5.53 -7.67
N LEU A 103 -6.70 -6.43 -8.57
CA LEU A 103 -5.52 -6.25 -9.42
C LEU A 103 -5.83 -5.17 -10.46
N MET A 104 -5.12 -4.03 -10.39
CA MET A 104 -5.26 -2.95 -11.35
C MET A 104 -4.32 -3.09 -12.53
N MET A 105 -3.07 -3.49 -12.27
CA MET A 105 -2.02 -3.54 -13.27
C MET A 105 -1.07 -4.70 -12.99
N GLU A 106 -0.67 -5.41 -14.04
CA GLU A 106 0.41 -6.37 -14.01
C GLU A 106 1.36 -6.08 -15.18
N ALA A 107 2.64 -5.90 -14.87
CA ALA A 107 3.73 -5.89 -15.83
C ALA A 107 4.62 -7.10 -15.54
N ALA A 108 4.93 -7.90 -16.56
CA ALA A 108 5.70 -9.13 -16.40
C ALA A 108 6.72 -9.25 -17.52
N GLU A 109 7.98 -9.41 -17.13
CA GLU A 109 9.14 -9.67 -17.98
C GLU A 109 9.81 -10.98 -17.56
N GLU A 110 10.87 -11.41 -18.25
CA GLU A 110 11.51 -12.72 -17.97
C GLU A 110 12.05 -12.84 -16.54
N SER A 111 12.52 -11.74 -15.93
CA SER A 111 13.14 -11.71 -14.60
C SER A 111 12.47 -10.78 -13.60
N GLU A 112 11.41 -10.10 -14.00
CA GLU A 112 10.74 -9.08 -13.19
C GLU A 112 9.21 -9.21 -13.31
N LYS A 113 8.53 -9.06 -12.19
CA LYS A 113 7.07 -8.99 -12.15
C LYS A 113 6.61 -7.90 -11.20
N VAL A 114 5.88 -6.93 -11.73
CA VAL A 114 5.27 -5.85 -10.96
C VAL A 114 3.76 -5.99 -10.98
N ARG A 115 3.14 -5.99 -9.82
CA ARG A 115 1.68 -5.99 -9.66
C ARG A 115 1.25 -4.82 -8.80
N ILE A 116 0.24 -4.09 -9.25
CA ILE A 116 -0.41 -3.02 -8.50
C ILE A 116 -1.84 -3.45 -8.20
N TYR A 117 -2.20 -3.38 -6.93
CA TYR A 117 -3.52 -3.68 -6.41
C TYR A 117 -4.12 -2.46 -5.70
N ILE A 118 -5.45 -2.41 -5.67
CA ILE A 118 -6.19 -1.45 -4.86
C ILE A 118 -7.22 -2.13 -3.95
N VAL A 119 -7.59 -1.43 -2.89
CA VAL A 119 -8.84 -1.68 -2.15
C VAL A 119 -9.72 -0.45 -2.30
N SER A 120 -10.99 -0.64 -2.61
CA SER A 120 -11.95 0.46 -2.77
C SER A 120 -13.21 0.26 -1.93
N LYS A 121 -13.81 1.39 -1.52
CA LYS A 121 -15.12 1.46 -0.87
C LYS A 121 -16.02 2.38 -1.70
N GLY A 122 -16.72 1.80 -2.68
CA GLY A 122 -17.37 2.58 -3.73
C GLY A 122 -16.32 3.29 -4.58
N ASP A 123 -16.50 4.58 -4.84
CA ASP A 123 -15.60 5.37 -5.69
C ASP A 123 -14.38 5.94 -4.93
N ILE A 124 -14.07 5.41 -3.74
CA ILE A 124 -12.93 5.84 -2.92
C ILE A 124 -11.94 4.68 -2.81
N VAL A 125 -10.73 4.87 -3.32
CA VAL A 125 -9.59 3.98 -3.10
C VAL A 125 -9.04 4.23 -1.69
N THR A 126 -9.01 3.18 -0.87
CA THR A 126 -8.54 3.22 0.51
C THR A 126 -7.10 2.74 0.66
N ASP A 127 -6.66 1.84 -0.22
CA ASP A 127 -5.34 1.24 -0.12
C ASP A 127 -4.78 0.98 -1.52
N PHE A 128 -3.49 1.26 -1.68
CA PHE A 128 -2.68 0.81 -2.81
C PHE A 128 -1.63 -0.16 -2.29
N LEU A 129 -1.37 -1.20 -3.08
CA LEU A 129 -0.33 -2.17 -2.81
C LEU A 129 0.41 -2.46 -4.11
N MET A 130 1.71 -2.19 -4.12
CA MET A 130 2.61 -2.59 -5.19
C MET A 130 3.50 -3.71 -4.68
N LEU A 131 3.62 -4.77 -5.46
CA LEU A 131 4.60 -5.84 -5.28
C LEU A 131 5.47 -5.90 -6.54
N ALA A 132 6.75 -5.59 -6.39
CA ALA A 132 7.78 -5.81 -7.39
C ALA A 132 8.59 -7.04 -6.99
N GLN A 133 8.68 -8.01 -7.90
CA GLN A 133 9.36 -9.28 -7.69
C GLN A 133 10.46 -9.38 -8.75
N GLU A 134 11.69 -9.49 -8.31
CA GLU A 134 12.81 -9.84 -9.18
C GLU A 134 13.33 -11.23 -8.79
N LYS A 135 14.36 -11.70 -9.49
CA LYS A 135 14.94 -13.03 -9.25
C LYS A 135 15.41 -13.22 -7.79
N ASP A 136 16.12 -12.24 -7.25
CA ASP A 136 16.82 -12.31 -5.97
C ASP A 136 16.37 -11.22 -5.00
N SER A 137 15.43 -10.37 -5.40
CA SER A 137 14.93 -9.24 -4.62
C SER A 137 13.40 -9.16 -4.66
N SER A 138 12.82 -8.49 -3.67
CA SER A 138 11.40 -8.16 -3.68
C SER A 138 11.16 -6.86 -2.94
N SER A 139 10.35 -5.99 -3.55
CA SER A 139 9.99 -4.70 -2.99
C SER A 139 8.47 -4.59 -2.87
N VAL A 140 8.03 -4.04 -1.75
CA VAL A 140 6.62 -3.78 -1.47
C VAL A 140 6.45 -2.31 -1.11
N ILE A 141 5.49 -1.67 -1.77
CA ILE A 141 5.00 -0.36 -1.39
C ILE A 141 3.53 -0.50 -1.03
N SER A 142 3.16 -0.13 0.19
CA SER A 142 1.78 -0.08 0.64
C SER A 142 1.44 1.34 1.05
N ILE A 143 0.37 1.89 0.47
CA ILE A 143 -0.10 3.24 0.75
C ILE A 143 -1.54 3.14 1.23
N SER A 144 -1.81 3.66 2.43
CA SER A 144 -3.17 3.90 2.89
C SER A 144 -3.57 5.31 2.48
N ALA A 145 -4.76 5.47 1.92
CA ALA A 145 -5.27 6.74 1.40
C ALA A 145 -6.78 6.87 1.57
N GLU A 146 -7.32 8.06 1.29
CA GLU A 146 -8.74 8.27 1.01
C GLU A 146 -8.85 9.03 -0.31
N MET A 147 -8.65 8.30 -1.41
CA MET A 147 -8.52 8.89 -2.74
C MET A 147 -9.78 8.66 -3.58
N PRO A 148 -10.48 9.71 -4.03
CA PRO A 148 -11.52 9.55 -5.03
C PRO A 148 -10.95 8.96 -6.33
N PHE A 149 -11.67 8.03 -6.96
CA PHE A 149 -11.24 7.42 -8.23
C PHE A 149 -11.02 8.47 -9.34
N SER A 150 -11.73 9.59 -9.27
CA SER A 150 -11.54 10.73 -10.18
C SER A 150 -10.17 11.40 -10.06
N GLU A 151 -9.52 11.36 -8.89
CA GLU A 151 -8.14 11.83 -8.75
C GLU A 151 -7.16 10.84 -9.40
N LEU A 152 -7.38 9.54 -9.24
CA LEU A 152 -6.58 8.50 -9.91
C LEU A 152 -6.69 8.60 -11.45
N GLN A 153 -7.88 8.85 -11.97
CA GLN A 153 -8.10 9.06 -13.41
C GLN A 153 -7.31 10.24 -13.98
N LYS A 154 -7.14 11.32 -13.21
CA LYS A 154 -6.37 12.49 -13.65
C LYS A 154 -4.88 12.19 -13.82
N LEU A 155 -4.33 11.20 -13.09
CA LEU A 155 -2.94 10.77 -13.28
C LEU A 155 -2.75 9.94 -14.54
N ILE A 156 -3.72 9.08 -14.86
CA ILE A 156 -3.60 8.11 -15.96
C ILE A 156 -3.99 8.76 -17.31
N ALA A 157 -4.83 9.79 -17.28
CA ALA A 157 -5.31 10.47 -18.48
C ALA A 157 -4.34 11.52 -19.07
N GLN A 158 -3.14 11.66 -18.51
CA GLN A 158 -2.09 12.59 -18.96
C GLN A 158 -1.02 11.85 -19.74
#